data_AF-R7L2S9-F1
#
_entry.id   AF-R7L2S9-F1
#
_cell.length_a   1.000
_cell.length_b   1.000
_cell.length_c   1.000
_cell.angle_alpha   90.00
_cell.angle_beta   90.00
_cell.angle_gamma   90.00
#
_symmetry.space_group_name_H-M   'P 1'
#
loop_
_entity.id
_entity.type
_entity.pdbx_description
1 polymer ?
#
loop_
_entity_poly.entity_id
_entity_poly.type
_entity_poly.pdbx_seq_one_letter_code
_entity_poly.pdbx_strand_id
1 'polypeptide(L)'
;MRARAESFGINLGGHLSESDILEAAKIPYTVTCNSAPGEWISTVRGWWQSPPDWFSPEFEKSVKSALAKKAELIKSPYCFGVFIDGELPWSWGRTKLASGVLACKAGQSSKKKFLEILEEKYGSVEKLNAAWGSKYSSFVDFLKTESFVPQTDAGKADMIAFEEAYTRRYFQVCRDAIKEIDPRAMYLGCSFGMSDDLWEYAARISADYCDVVTCNTYRYNIADLKLPEGSADRPILIGEYHFTPQDRGTFGITMIPSGTSEKQSEYTREFLKSAAHNPGVAGVVWFEWTDLSATGRYDRADSGIGIIDMADTPHYELVETFRNFSSGMYKERLNSKSGYGKGATDDRNWN
;
A
#
# COMPACT_ATOMS: atom_id res chain seq x y z
N MET A 1 -5.48 11.45 -24.60
CA MET A 1 -4.81 10.49 -23.68
C MET A 1 -3.94 9.48 -24.44
N ARG A 2 -4.50 8.54 -25.22
CA ARG A 2 -3.74 7.49 -25.95
C ARG A 2 -2.46 7.98 -26.64
N ALA A 3 -2.58 8.98 -27.50
CA ALA A 3 -1.42 9.49 -28.25
C ALA A 3 -0.30 10.04 -27.34
N ARG A 4 -0.64 10.62 -26.18
CA ARG A 4 0.36 11.04 -25.19
C ARG A 4 1.00 9.83 -24.51
N ALA A 5 0.21 8.87 -24.04
CA ALA A 5 0.76 7.67 -23.40
C ALA A 5 1.74 6.93 -24.34
N GLU A 6 1.34 6.69 -25.58
CA GLU A 6 2.18 6.07 -26.60
C GLU A 6 3.45 6.88 -26.90
N SER A 7 3.30 8.21 -27.06
CA SER A 7 4.45 9.10 -27.28
C SER A 7 5.38 9.17 -26.07
N PHE A 8 4.87 9.08 -24.85
CA PHE A 8 5.66 9.21 -23.62
C PHE A 8 6.28 7.87 -23.19
N GLY A 9 5.88 6.75 -23.82
CA GLY A 9 6.32 5.41 -23.44
C GLY A 9 5.56 4.83 -22.25
N ILE A 10 4.40 5.38 -21.91
CA ILE A 10 3.58 4.95 -20.78
C ILE A 10 2.66 3.81 -21.22
N ASN A 11 2.69 2.69 -20.49
CA ASN A 11 1.92 1.48 -20.81
C ASN A 11 0.97 1.02 -19.69
N LEU A 12 0.89 1.75 -18.58
CA LEU A 12 0.01 1.44 -17.44
C LEU A 12 -0.43 2.73 -16.74
N GLY A 13 -1.72 2.90 -16.49
CA GLY A 13 -2.22 3.84 -15.49
C GLY A 13 -2.26 3.18 -14.11
N GLY A 14 -1.50 3.74 -13.17
CA GLY A 14 -1.31 3.17 -11.84
C GLY A 14 -2.42 3.48 -10.85
N HIS A 15 -2.08 3.41 -9.56
CA HIS A 15 -3.03 3.61 -8.47
C HIS A 15 -3.71 5.00 -8.57
N LEU A 16 -5.01 5.07 -8.22
CA LEU A 16 -5.82 6.29 -8.26
C LEU A 16 -6.00 6.93 -9.66
N SER A 17 -5.66 6.21 -10.74
CA SER A 17 -5.93 6.68 -12.10
C SER A 17 -7.43 6.61 -12.46
N GLU A 18 -7.85 7.47 -13.39
CA GLU A 18 -9.20 7.46 -13.99
C GLU A 18 -9.39 6.25 -14.91
N SER A 19 -9.77 5.11 -14.33
CA SER A 19 -9.85 3.81 -15.02
C SER A 19 -10.79 3.82 -16.23
N ASP A 20 -11.87 4.58 -16.20
CA ASP A 20 -12.85 4.69 -17.29
C ASP A 20 -12.28 5.44 -18.50
N ILE A 21 -11.53 6.53 -18.27
CA ILE A 21 -10.82 7.26 -19.33
C ILE A 21 -9.76 6.36 -19.97
N LEU A 22 -9.02 5.59 -19.17
CA LEU A 22 -7.99 4.67 -19.66
C LEU A 22 -8.57 3.48 -20.43
N GLU A 23 -9.68 2.91 -19.95
CA GLU A 23 -10.45 1.87 -20.66
C GLU A 23 -10.95 2.38 -22.01
N ALA A 24 -11.60 3.55 -22.05
CA ALA A 24 -12.07 4.15 -23.29
C ALA A 24 -10.92 4.44 -24.26
N ALA A 25 -9.77 4.85 -23.72
CA ALA A 25 -8.54 5.03 -24.47
C ALA A 25 -7.82 3.71 -24.78
N LYS A 26 -8.28 2.55 -24.29
CA LYS A 26 -7.66 1.21 -24.33
C LYS A 26 -6.17 1.16 -23.95
N ILE A 27 -5.82 1.89 -22.89
CA ILE A 27 -4.52 1.83 -22.23
C ILE A 27 -4.68 0.91 -21.02
N PRO A 28 -3.77 -0.04 -20.75
CA PRO A 28 -3.86 -0.83 -19.53
C PRO A 28 -3.93 0.05 -18.27
N TYR A 29 -4.75 -0.34 -17.29
CA TYR A 29 -4.98 0.46 -16.09
C TYR A 29 -5.19 -0.42 -14.86
N THR A 30 -5.09 0.22 -13.70
CA THR A 30 -5.54 -0.38 -12.44
C THR A 30 -6.87 0.21 -11.99
N VAL A 31 -7.65 -0.57 -11.26
CA VAL A 31 -8.88 -0.12 -10.61
C VAL A 31 -8.58 0.13 -9.14
N THR A 32 -8.91 1.31 -8.62
CA THR A 32 -8.87 1.58 -7.17
C THR A 32 -10.26 1.53 -6.57
N CYS A 33 -10.43 0.81 -5.48
CA CYS A 33 -11.61 0.85 -4.62
C CYS A 33 -11.20 1.23 -3.20
N ASN A 34 -12.01 2.04 -2.51
CA ASN A 34 -11.78 2.35 -1.10
C ASN A 34 -12.83 1.63 -0.25
N SER A 35 -12.38 0.99 0.83
CA SER A 35 -13.25 0.40 1.83
C SER A 35 -13.83 1.47 2.76
N ALA A 36 -14.96 1.15 3.37
CA ALA A 36 -15.61 1.97 4.38
C ALA A 36 -16.02 1.06 5.54
N PRO A 37 -15.11 0.83 6.53
CA PRO A 37 -15.30 -0.16 7.57
C PRO A 37 -16.45 0.18 8.55
N GLY A 38 -16.90 1.44 8.59
CA GLY A 38 -17.94 1.92 9.50
C GLY A 38 -17.50 2.05 10.97
N GLU A 39 -16.46 1.30 11.36
CA GLU A 39 -15.86 1.31 12.69
C GLU A 39 -14.34 1.52 12.59
N TRP A 40 -13.77 2.17 13.62
CA TRP A 40 -12.36 2.48 13.75
C TRP A 40 -11.87 2.13 15.16
N ILE A 41 -10.65 1.63 15.28
CA ILE A 41 -10.01 1.32 16.56
C ILE A 41 -9.39 2.63 17.10
N SER A 42 -10.24 3.50 17.65
CA SER A 42 -9.87 4.87 18.06
C SER A 42 -8.89 4.94 19.24
N THR A 43 -8.68 3.82 19.94
CA THR A 43 -7.68 3.66 21.01
C THR A 43 -6.26 3.47 20.48
N VAL A 44 -6.10 3.30 19.16
CA VAL A 44 -4.81 3.18 18.47
C VAL A 44 -4.61 4.37 17.56
N ARG A 45 -3.39 4.91 17.59
CA ARG A 45 -2.90 5.87 16.61
C ARG A 45 -2.06 5.11 15.58
N GLY A 46 -2.57 4.97 14.36
CA GLY A 46 -1.77 4.56 13.21
C GLY A 46 -0.96 5.74 12.65
N TRP A 47 -0.28 5.53 11.52
CA TRP A 47 0.71 6.51 11.05
C TRP A 47 0.13 7.88 10.69
N TRP A 48 -1.09 7.93 10.14
CA TRP A 48 -1.81 9.18 9.82
C TRP A 48 -3.24 9.25 10.37
N GLN A 49 -3.82 8.12 10.79
CA GLN A 49 -5.14 8.05 11.42
C GLN A 49 -5.27 6.77 12.27
N SER A 50 -6.41 6.57 12.93
CA SER A 50 -6.68 5.31 13.61
C SER A 50 -6.83 4.15 12.61
N PRO A 51 -6.44 2.91 12.96
CA PRO A 51 -6.72 1.74 12.15
C PRO A 51 -8.24 1.49 11.98
N PRO A 52 -8.69 1.03 10.81
CA PRO A 52 -10.04 0.48 10.62
C PRO A 52 -10.39 -0.60 11.65
N ASP A 53 -11.66 -1.00 11.73
CA ASP A 53 -12.01 -2.30 12.31
C ASP A 53 -12.45 -3.25 11.21
N TRP A 54 -11.56 -4.13 10.76
CA TRP A 54 -11.85 -5.09 9.67
C TRP A 54 -12.68 -6.30 10.11
N PHE A 55 -13.01 -6.41 11.40
CA PHE A 55 -14.03 -7.35 11.88
C PHE A 55 -15.43 -6.71 11.92
N SER A 56 -15.56 -5.42 11.63
CA SER A 56 -16.86 -4.79 11.40
C SER A 56 -17.60 -5.50 10.24
N PRO A 57 -18.90 -5.80 10.39
CA PRO A 57 -19.69 -6.37 9.30
C PRO A 57 -19.84 -5.41 8.11
N GLU A 58 -19.71 -4.10 8.33
CA GLU A 58 -19.78 -3.12 7.24
C GLU A 58 -18.51 -3.12 6.36
N PHE A 59 -17.37 -3.61 6.85
CA PHE A 59 -16.13 -3.67 6.07
C PHE A 59 -16.30 -4.51 4.79
N GLU A 60 -16.67 -5.79 4.92
CA GLU A 60 -16.84 -6.68 3.76
C GLU A 60 -17.93 -6.19 2.81
N LYS A 61 -19.06 -5.71 3.37
CA LYS A 61 -20.15 -5.15 2.60
C LYS A 61 -19.73 -3.91 1.81
N SER A 62 -18.92 -3.04 2.41
CA SER A 62 -18.40 -1.83 1.75
C SER A 62 -17.48 -2.18 0.59
N VAL A 63 -16.57 -3.15 0.77
CA VAL A 63 -15.66 -3.62 -0.26
C VAL A 63 -16.43 -4.21 -1.44
N LYS A 64 -17.36 -5.14 -1.17
CA LYS A 64 -18.21 -5.75 -2.21
C LYS A 64 -19.04 -4.72 -2.96
N SER A 65 -19.63 -3.76 -2.25
CA SER A 65 -20.41 -2.67 -2.87
C SER A 65 -19.56 -1.74 -3.73
N ALA A 66 -18.36 -1.39 -3.29
CA ALA A 66 -17.44 -0.55 -4.05
C ALA A 66 -16.96 -1.25 -5.33
N LEU A 67 -16.58 -2.53 -5.24
CA LEU A 67 -16.13 -3.32 -6.37
C LEU A 67 -17.24 -3.58 -7.38
N ALA A 68 -18.47 -3.86 -6.93
CA ALA A 68 -19.61 -4.10 -7.82
C ALA A 68 -19.87 -2.92 -8.76
N LYS A 69 -19.65 -1.67 -8.31
CA LYS A 69 -19.78 -0.46 -9.13
C LYS A 69 -18.75 -0.37 -10.25
N LYS A 70 -17.64 -1.09 -10.14
CA LYS A 70 -16.53 -1.11 -11.11
C LYS A 70 -16.37 -2.48 -11.78
N ALA A 71 -17.35 -3.37 -11.66
CA ALA A 71 -17.25 -4.75 -12.13
C ALA A 71 -16.88 -4.87 -13.62
N GLU A 72 -17.46 -4.03 -14.47
CA GLU A 72 -17.14 -4.07 -15.92
C GLU A 72 -15.72 -3.58 -16.22
N LEU A 73 -15.23 -2.58 -15.47
CA LEU A 73 -13.84 -2.16 -15.55
C LEU A 73 -12.89 -3.27 -15.08
N ILE A 74 -13.27 -4.03 -14.04
CA ILE A 74 -12.45 -5.15 -13.51
C ILE A 74 -12.38 -6.31 -14.50
N LYS A 75 -13.47 -6.59 -15.22
CA LYS A 75 -13.54 -7.67 -16.24
C LYS A 75 -12.86 -7.32 -17.57
N SER A 76 -12.52 -6.05 -17.79
CA SER A 76 -11.89 -5.60 -19.02
C SER A 76 -10.54 -6.31 -19.25
N PRO A 77 -10.19 -6.68 -20.50
CA PRO A 77 -8.86 -7.17 -20.82
C PRO A 77 -7.75 -6.13 -20.64
N TYR A 78 -8.08 -4.84 -20.49
CA TYR A 78 -7.14 -3.77 -20.18
C TYR A 78 -6.95 -3.56 -18.67
N CYS A 79 -7.77 -4.18 -17.82
CA CYS A 79 -7.56 -4.13 -16.38
C CYS A 79 -6.35 -4.98 -15.99
N PHE A 80 -5.27 -4.31 -15.60
CA PHE A 80 -4.09 -4.96 -15.05
C PHE A 80 -4.40 -5.58 -13.68
N GLY A 81 -5.15 -4.89 -12.82
CA GLY A 81 -5.53 -5.40 -11.51
C GLY A 81 -6.24 -4.38 -10.64
N VAL A 82 -6.56 -4.79 -9.42
CA VAL A 82 -7.38 -4.02 -8.48
C VAL A 82 -6.63 -3.73 -7.20
N PHE A 83 -6.52 -2.45 -6.86
CA PHE A 83 -6.15 -1.96 -5.54
C PHE A 83 -7.39 -1.83 -4.66
N ILE A 84 -7.24 -2.19 -3.38
CA ILE A 84 -8.20 -1.81 -2.35
C ILE A 84 -7.46 -0.98 -1.31
N ASP A 85 -7.98 0.22 -1.07
CA ASP A 85 -7.38 1.27 -0.24
C ASP A 85 -5.97 1.68 -0.72
N GLY A 86 -5.35 2.60 0.02
CA GLY A 86 -3.98 3.06 -0.18
C GLY A 86 -3.34 3.45 1.15
N GLU A 87 -2.05 3.15 1.29
CA GLU A 87 -1.20 3.54 2.43
C GLU A 87 -1.90 3.42 3.80
N LEU A 88 -2.51 2.27 4.05
CA LEU A 88 -3.31 2.02 5.24
C LEU A 88 -2.59 2.44 6.55
N PRO A 89 -3.32 2.90 7.57
CA PRO A 89 -2.76 3.41 8.83
C PRO A 89 -2.27 2.26 9.74
N TRP A 90 -1.24 1.53 9.31
CA TRP A 90 -0.62 0.45 10.09
C TRP A 90 -0.16 0.96 11.47
N SER A 91 -0.29 0.12 12.49
CA SER A 91 0.11 0.45 13.86
C SER A 91 1.61 0.26 14.08
N TRP A 92 2.24 1.16 14.84
CA TRP A 92 3.65 1.03 15.21
C TRP A 92 3.91 -0.08 16.21
N GLY A 93 4.62 -1.13 15.80
CA GLY A 93 5.12 -2.18 16.68
C GLY A 93 4.10 -3.29 16.99
N ARG A 94 4.62 -4.49 17.24
CA ARG A 94 3.81 -5.67 17.58
C ARG A 94 3.08 -5.48 18.90
N THR A 95 1.91 -6.12 19.02
CA THR A 95 0.96 -6.05 20.15
C THR A 95 0.24 -4.72 20.35
N LYS A 96 0.61 -3.64 19.64
CA LYS A 96 -0.01 -2.32 19.85
C LYS A 96 -1.44 -2.25 19.35
N LEU A 97 -1.73 -2.87 18.21
CA LEU A 97 -3.10 -2.95 17.71
C LEU A 97 -3.97 -3.74 18.68
N ALA A 98 -3.52 -4.93 19.08
CA ALA A 98 -4.25 -5.78 20.02
C ALA A 98 -4.45 -5.10 21.39
N SER A 99 -3.43 -4.38 21.89
CA SER A 99 -3.53 -3.61 23.14
C SER A 99 -4.63 -2.54 23.06
N GLY A 100 -4.71 -1.81 21.94
CA GLY A 100 -5.77 -0.84 21.74
C GLY A 100 -7.14 -1.50 21.57
N VAL A 101 -7.24 -2.64 20.90
CA VAL A 101 -8.49 -3.42 20.81
C VAL A 101 -8.98 -3.84 22.21
N LEU A 102 -8.08 -4.25 23.11
CA LEU A 102 -8.43 -4.56 24.50
C LEU A 102 -8.96 -3.33 25.25
N ALA A 103 -8.48 -2.14 24.92
CA ALA A 103 -8.96 -0.88 25.48
C ALA A 103 -10.28 -0.37 24.88
N CYS A 104 -10.80 -0.98 23.81
CA CYS A 104 -12.07 -0.58 23.22
C CYS A 104 -13.27 -0.96 24.10
N LYS A 105 -14.40 -0.29 23.89
CA LYS A 105 -15.67 -0.64 24.53
C LYS A 105 -16.14 -2.05 24.13
N ALA A 106 -16.93 -2.68 24.99
CA ALA A 106 -17.49 -4.03 24.78
C ALA A 106 -18.22 -4.23 23.44
N GLY A 107 -18.70 -3.15 22.82
CA GLY A 107 -19.39 -3.19 21.53
C GLY A 107 -18.48 -3.37 20.30
N GLN A 108 -17.19 -3.07 20.41
CA GLN A 108 -16.24 -3.05 19.29
C GLN A 108 -16.13 -4.41 18.61
N SER A 109 -16.23 -4.43 17.27
CA SER A 109 -16.22 -5.67 16.50
C SER A 109 -14.93 -6.48 16.68
N SER A 110 -13.77 -5.83 16.60
CA SER A 110 -12.47 -6.46 16.85
C SER A 110 -12.32 -6.99 18.27
N LYS A 111 -12.91 -6.34 19.28
CA LYS A 111 -12.83 -6.82 20.68
C LYS A 111 -13.67 -8.06 20.91
N LYS A 112 -14.87 -8.10 20.32
CA LYS A 112 -15.71 -9.30 20.30
C LYS A 112 -15.00 -10.44 19.57
N LYS A 113 -14.36 -10.15 18.43
CA LYS A 113 -13.62 -11.17 17.71
C LYS A 113 -12.41 -11.70 18.49
N PHE A 114 -11.71 -10.82 19.20
CA PHE A 114 -10.61 -11.25 20.05
C PHE A 114 -11.12 -12.16 21.17
N LEU A 115 -12.27 -11.83 21.80
CA LEU A 115 -12.90 -12.72 22.76
C LEU A 115 -13.18 -14.11 22.15
N GLU A 116 -13.81 -14.19 20.97
CA GLU A 116 -14.13 -15.47 20.32
C GLU A 116 -12.88 -16.35 20.13
N ILE A 117 -11.77 -15.75 19.67
CA ILE A 117 -10.48 -16.46 19.50
C ILE A 117 -9.96 -16.99 20.84
N LEU A 118 -10.09 -16.20 21.91
CA LEU A 118 -9.66 -16.60 23.25
C LEU A 118 -10.57 -17.67 23.85
N GLU A 119 -11.89 -17.60 23.61
CA GLU A 119 -12.86 -18.61 24.03
C GLU A 119 -12.58 -19.95 23.34
N GLU A 120 -12.31 -19.95 22.04
CA GLU A 120 -11.93 -21.15 21.28
C GLU A 120 -10.63 -21.76 21.84
N LYS A 121 -9.64 -20.92 22.14
CA LYS A 121 -8.33 -21.38 22.64
C LYS A 121 -8.37 -21.91 24.07
N TYR A 122 -9.03 -21.19 24.98
CA TYR A 122 -8.96 -21.47 26.42
C TYR A 122 -10.16 -22.26 26.93
N GLY A 123 -11.34 -22.13 26.33
CA GLY A 123 -12.59 -22.79 26.72
C GLY A 123 -13.19 -22.31 28.05
N SER A 124 -12.42 -21.68 28.94
CA SER A 124 -12.92 -21.11 30.20
C SER A 124 -12.13 -19.87 30.62
N VAL A 125 -12.78 -18.97 31.37
CA VAL A 125 -12.18 -17.71 31.83
C VAL A 125 -11.06 -17.96 32.86
N GLU A 126 -11.11 -19.06 33.61
CA GLU A 126 -10.07 -19.44 34.58
C GLU A 126 -8.76 -19.79 33.88
N LYS A 127 -8.82 -20.51 32.75
CA LYS A 127 -7.65 -20.83 31.93
C LYS A 127 -7.07 -19.58 31.26
N LEU A 128 -7.93 -18.68 30.78
CA LEU A 128 -7.50 -17.37 30.29
C LEU A 128 -6.79 -16.58 31.40
N ASN A 129 -7.40 -16.49 32.58
CA ASN A 129 -6.81 -15.80 33.74
C ASN A 129 -5.46 -16.38 34.14
N ALA A 130 -5.33 -17.71 34.16
CA ALA A 130 -4.06 -18.37 34.45
C ALA A 130 -2.98 -18.02 33.41
N ALA A 131 -3.34 -17.95 32.12
CA ALA A 131 -2.40 -17.64 31.05
C ALA A 131 -2.01 -16.15 31.02
N TRP A 132 -2.96 -15.25 31.26
CA TRP A 132 -2.78 -13.80 31.11
C TRP A 132 -2.35 -13.11 32.41
N GLY A 133 -2.47 -13.78 33.56
CA GLY A 133 -2.35 -13.12 34.86
C GLY A 133 -3.49 -12.14 35.14
N SER A 134 -4.62 -12.29 34.44
CA SER A 134 -5.82 -11.48 34.62
C SER A 134 -6.71 -12.01 35.75
N LYS A 135 -7.77 -11.26 36.06
CA LYS A 135 -8.74 -11.60 37.13
C LYS A 135 -10.18 -11.42 36.66
N TYR A 136 -10.47 -11.77 35.41
CA TYR A 136 -11.80 -11.67 34.86
C TYR A 136 -12.76 -12.63 35.58
N SER A 137 -13.90 -12.14 36.03
CA SER A 137 -14.95 -12.95 36.64
C SER A 137 -15.77 -13.76 35.63
N SER A 138 -15.75 -13.35 34.35
CA SER A 138 -16.41 -14.01 33.23
C SER A 138 -15.89 -13.46 31.89
N PHE A 139 -16.24 -14.07 30.76
CA PHE A 139 -15.97 -13.49 29.44
C PHE A 139 -16.72 -12.16 29.19
N VAL A 140 -17.88 -11.96 29.84
CA VAL A 140 -18.58 -10.67 29.83
C VAL A 140 -17.75 -9.59 30.54
N ASP A 141 -17.04 -9.96 31.61
CA ASP A 141 -16.13 -9.06 32.33
C ASP A 141 -14.89 -8.70 31.51
N PHE A 142 -14.35 -9.66 30.73
CA PHE A 142 -13.32 -9.38 29.72
C PHE A 142 -13.78 -8.29 28.73
N LEU A 143 -14.98 -8.41 28.16
CA LEU A 143 -15.49 -7.42 27.19
C LEU A 143 -15.63 -6.02 27.80
N LYS A 144 -16.02 -5.94 29.08
CA LYS A 144 -16.19 -4.67 29.81
C LYS A 144 -14.87 -4.07 30.28
N THR A 145 -13.82 -4.87 30.43
CA THR A 145 -12.53 -4.38 30.92
C THR A 145 -11.78 -3.64 29.83
N GLU A 146 -11.48 -2.36 30.05
CA GLU A 146 -10.77 -1.50 29.08
C GLU A 146 -9.32 -1.18 29.52
N SER A 147 -8.95 -1.55 30.75
CA SER A 147 -7.70 -1.09 31.39
C SER A 147 -6.60 -2.16 31.48
N PHE A 148 -6.86 -3.40 31.06
CA PHE A 148 -5.91 -4.50 31.20
C PHE A 148 -5.30 -4.92 29.87
N VAL A 149 -3.97 -5.00 29.84
CA VAL A 149 -3.18 -5.56 28.73
C VAL A 149 -2.23 -6.60 29.32
N PRO A 150 -2.30 -7.88 28.89
CA PRO A 150 -1.47 -8.92 29.47
C PRO A 150 0.02 -8.70 29.16
N GLN A 151 0.87 -8.92 30.16
CA GLN A 151 2.33 -8.82 30.03
C GLN A 151 3.03 -10.20 30.00
N THR A 152 2.28 -11.27 30.25
CA THR A 152 2.77 -12.64 30.18
C THR A 152 3.12 -13.02 28.75
N ASP A 153 4.02 -13.99 28.58
CA ASP A 153 4.41 -14.46 27.24
C ASP A 153 3.23 -15.07 26.49
N ALA A 154 2.34 -15.79 27.19
CA ALA A 154 1.12 -16.32 26.60
C ALA A 154 0.19 -15.20 26.10
N GLY A 155 -0.03 -14.15 26.89
CA GLY A 155 -0.86 -13.03 26.47
C GLY A 155 -0.26 -12.22 25.33
N LYS A 156 1.07 -12.03 25.31
CA LYS A 156 1.77 -11.42 24.16
C LYS A 156 1.63 -12.27 22.90
N ALA A 157 1.76 -13.60 23.01
CA ALA A 157 1.56 -14.51 21.89
C ALA A 157 0.12 -14.46 21.35
N ASP A 158 -0.88 -14.36 22.23
CA ASP A 158 -2.29 -14.20 21.83
C ASP A 158 -2.56 -12.87 21.13
N MET A 159 -1.99 -11.78 21.64
CA MET A 159 -2.06 -10.47 20.99
C MET A 159 -1.43 -10.51 19.58
N ILE A 160 -0.27 -11.16 19.44
CA ILE A 160 0.40 -11.36 18.15
C ILE A 160 -0.46 -12.20 17.19
N ALA A 161 -1.07 -13.27 17.67
CA ALA A 161 -1.95 -14.12 16.88
C ALA A 161 -3.23 -13.38 16.45
N PHE A 162 -3.79 -12.53 17.32
CA PHE A 162 -4.91 -11.68 16.98
C PHE A 162 -4.56 -10.67 15.89
N GLU A 163 -3.40 -9.99 15.99
CA GLU A 163 -2.92 -9.07 14.95
C GLU A 163 -2.76 -9.77 13.59
N GLU A 164 -2.32 -11.03 13.60
CA GLU A 164 -2.27 -11.85 12.39
C GLU A 164 -3.66 -12.10 11.81
N ALA A 165 -4.60 -12.58 12.64
CA ALA A 165 -5.97 -12.85 12.21
C ALA A 165 -6.67 -11.58 11.68
N TYR A 166 -6.46 -10.45 12.35
CA TYR A 166 -6.94 -9.13 11.92
C TYR A 166 -6.37 -8.74 10.55
N THR A 167 -5.06 -8.86 10.36
CA THR A 167 -4.41 -8.51 9.08
C THR A 167 -4.83 -9.45 7.95
N ARG A 168 -4.93 -10.75 8.24
CA ARG A 168 -5.40 -11.76 7.29
C ARG A 168 -6.85 -11.52 6.86
N ARG A 169 -7.72 -11.11 7.79
CA ARG A 169 -9.13 -10.78 7.48
C ARG A 169 -9.25 -9.72 6.38
N TYR A 170 -8.44 -8.67 6.44
CA TYR A 170 -8.41 -7.63 5.41
C TYR A 170 -8.10 -8.20 4.02
N PHE A 171 -6.92 -8.82 3.87
CA PHE A 171 -6.46 -9.31 2.58
C PHE A 171 -7.36 -10.43 2.04
N GLN A 172 -7.88 -11.29 2.91
CA GLN A 172 -8.82 -12.33 2.53
C GLN A 172 -10.10 -11.75 1.93
N VAL A 173 -10.76 -10.82 2.64
CA VAL A 173 -12.01 -10.20 2.17
C VAL A 173 -11.81 -9.49 0.84
N CYS A 174 -10.73 -8.72 0.73
CA CYS A 174 -10.41 -7.97 -0.47
C CYS A 174 -10.18 -8.91 -1.67
N ARG A 175 -9.33 -9.93 -1.51
CA ARG A 175 -9.09 -10.94 -2.54
C ARG A 175 -10.38 -11.64 -2.93
N ASP A 176 -11.14 -12.16 -1.97
CA ASP A 176 -12.34 -12.96 -2.25
C ASP A 176 -13.37 -12.13 -3.02
N ALA A 177 -13.61 -10.89 -2.61
CA ALA A 177 -14.53 -10.00 -3.30
C ALA A 177 -14.09 -9.65 -4.73
N ILE A 178 -12.79 -9.53 -5.01
CA ILE A 178 -12.28 -9.33 -6.38
C ILE A 178 -12.49 -10.60 -7.22
N LYS A 179 -12.13 -11.76 -6.67
CA LYS A 179 -12.22 -13.05 -7.38
C LYS A 179 -13.68 -13.48 -7.62
N GLU A 180 -14.62 -13.05 -6.78
CA GLU A 180 -16.06 -13.19 -7.00
C GLU A 180 -16.53 -12.47 -8.29
N ILE A 181 -15.88 -11.36 -8.69
CA ILE A 181 -16.22 -10.60 -9.90
C ILE A 181 -15.56 -11.20 -11.14
N ASP A 182 -14.26 -11.45 -11.09
CA ASP A 182 -13.50 -12.16 -12.12
C ASP A 182 -12.38 -12.96 -11.45
N PRO A 183 -12.41 -14.31 -11.51
CA PRO A 183 -11.34 -15.15 -10.95
C PRO A 183 -9.94 -14.87 -11.50
N ARG A 184 -9.85 -14.23 -12.67
CA ARG A 184 -8.59 -13.87 -13.33
C ARG A 184 -8.07 -12.49 -12.93
N ALA A 185 -8.91 -11.62 -12.35
CA ALA A 185 -8.49 -10.27 -11.98
C ALA A 185 -7.41 -10.34 -10.89
N MET A 186 -6.30 -9.62 -11.09
CA MET A 186 -5.21 -9.60 -10.12
C MET A 186 -5.56 -8.73 -8.92
N TYR A 187 -5.35 -9.24 -7.70
CA TYR A 187 -5.38 -8.42 -6.50
C TYR A 187 -4.00 -7.80 -6.26
N LEU A 188 -3.96 -6.47 -6.24
CA LEU A 188 -2.74 -5.66 -6.12
C LEU A 188 -2.45 -5.20 -4.68
N GLY A 189 -3.28 -5.57 -3.70
CA GLY A 189 -3.10 -5.11 -2.32
C GLY A 189 -3.58 -3.67 -2.11
N CYS A 190 -2.81 -2.90 -1.33
CA CYS A 190 -3.23 -1.62 -0.75
C CYS A 190 -2.14 -0.54 -0.79
N SER A 191 -1.25 -0.59 -1.79
CA SER A 191 -0.16 0.39 -2.00
C SER A 191 0.60 0.76 -0.72
N PHE A 192 1.45 -0.14 -0.21
CA PHE A 192 2.14 0.07 1.06
C PHE A 192 3.08 1.28 1.01
N GLY A 193 2.85 2.30 1.85
CA GLY A 193 3.88 3.31 2.13
C GLY A 193 5.08 2.66 2.83
N MET A 194 6.25 2.64 2.18
CA MET A 194 7.47 2.10 2.80
C MET A 194 8.04 3.09 3.81
N SER A 195 7.61 2.96 5.07
CA SER A 195 8.16 3.68 6.22
C SER A 195 8.66 2.68 7.25
N ASP A 196 9.99 2.52 7.30
CA ASP A 196 10.71 1.67 8.27
C ASP A 196 10.12 0.24 8.36
N ASP A 197 10.15 -0.42 9.52
CA ASP A 197 9.70 -1.81 9.68
C ASP A 197 8.15 -1.96 9.69
N LEU A 198 7.40 -0.86 9.53
CA LEU A 198 5.94 -0.83 9.74
C LEU A 198 5.16 -1.63 8.72
N TRP A 199 5.60 -1.57 7.48
CA TRP A 199 4.93 -2.24 6.37
C TRP A 199 5.31 -3.73 6.32
N GLU A 200 6.47 -4.13 6.85
CA GLU A 200 7.04 -5.47 6.61
C GLU A 200 6.11 -6.59 7.07
N TYR A 201 5.52 -6.48 8.26
CA TYR A 201 4.66 -7.53 8.79
C TYR A 201 3.39 -7.73 7.94
N ALA A 202 2.72 -6.62 7.61
CA ALA A 202 1.50 -6.66 6.81
C ALA A 202 1.79 -7.05 5.36
N ALA A 203 2.91 -6.59 4.79
CA ALA A 203 3.35 -6.94 3.45
C ALA A 203 3.69 -8.43 3.33
N ARG A 204 4.34 -9.02 4.34
CA ARG A 204 4.59 -10.46 4.39
C ARG A 204 3.28 -11.25 4.32
N ILE A 205 2.28 -10.85 5.10
CA ILE A 205 0.95 -11.49 5.06
C ILE A 205 0.26 -11.26 3.72
N SER A 206 0.39 -10.06 3.14
CA SER A 206 -0.25 -9.72 1.87
C SER A 206 0.18 -10.65 0.73
N ALA A 207 1.43 -11.16 0.75
CA ALA A 207 1.95 -12.06 -0.27
C ALA A 207 1.18 -13.40 -0.36
N ASP A 208 0.48 -13.81 0.71
CA ASP A 208 -0.38 -15.00 0.72
C ASP A 208 -1.67 -14.79 -0.11
N TYR A 209 -2.07 -13.54 -0.35
CA TYR A 209 -3.37 -13.18 -0.95
C TYR A 209 -3.25 -12.40 -2.26
N CYS A 210 -2.29 -11.49 -2.34
CA CYS A 210 -2.06 -10.64 -3.49
C CYS A 210 -1.40 -11.44 -4.62
N ASP A 211 -1.83 -11.17 -5.85
CA ASP A 211 -1.17 -11.68 -7.05
C ASP A 211 0.12 -10.89 -7.33
N VAL A 212 0.11 -9.59 -7.02
CA VAL A 212 1.25 -8.66 -7.06
C VAL A 212 1.26 -7.86 -5.75
N VAL A 213 2.40 -7.80 -5.07
CA VAL A 213 2.54 -6.96 -3.87
C VAL A 213 2.96 -5.56 -4.29
N THR A 214 2.28 -4.53 -3.80
CA THR A 214 2.55 -3.15 -4.20
C THR A 214 3.09 -2.30 -3.07
N CYS A 215 4.12 -1.50 -3.34
CA CYS A 215 4.63 -0.54 -2.37
C CYS A 215 4.98 0.80 -3.01
N ASN A 216 4.83 1.87 -2.26
CA ASN A 216 5.27 3.22 -2.59
C ASN A 216 6.66 3.38 -1.99
N THR A 217 7.64 3.72 -2.82
CA THR A 217 9.03 3.88 -2.37
C THR A 217 9.66 5.09 -2.99
N TYR A 218 10.11 5.98 -2.12
CA TYR A 218 10.76 7.22 -2.46
C TYR A 218 12.26 7.03 -2.16
N ARG A 219 12.95 6.39 -3.10
CA ARG A 219 14.39 6.06 -3.04
C ARG A 219 15.05 6.38 -4.37
N TYR A 220 16.35 6.62 -4.39
CA TYR A 220 17.08 6.79 -5.66
C TYR A 220 17.31 5.45 -6.38
N ASN A 221 17.32 4.33 -5.64
CA ASN A 221 17.65 3.02 -6.16
C ASN A 221 16.86 1.93 -5.43
N ILE A 222 16.38 0.94 -6.19
CA ILE A 222 15.61 -0.20 -5.67
C ILE A 222 16.19 -1.54 -6.13
N ALA A 223 17.45 -1.61 -6.53
CA ALA A 223 18.09 -2.86 -6.97
C ALA A 223 18.14 -3.93 -5.86
N ASP A 224 18.11 -3.51 -4.58
CA ASP A 224 18.13 -4.38 -3.41
C ASP A 224 16.74 -4.64 -2.80
N LEU A 225 15.69 -4.03 -3.35
CA LEU A 225 14.33 -4.19 -2.84
C LEU A 225 13.90 -5.65 -2.93
N LYS A 226 13.35 -6.15 -1.84
CA LYS A 226 12.79 -7.51 -1.76
C LYS A 226 11.58 -7.48 -0.85
N LEU A 227 10.72 -8.48 -1.01
CA LEU A 227 9.68 -8.73 -0.02
C LEU A 227 10.32 -9.09 1.33
N PRO A 228 9.64 -8.79 2.45
CA PRO A 228 10.09 -9.18 3.78
C PRO A 228 10.36 -10.70 3.85
N GLU A 229 11.30 -11.09 4.70
CA GLU A 229 11.63 -12.51 4.88
C GLU A 229 10.40 -13.33 5.28
N GLY A 230 10.28 -14.53 4.70
CA GLY A 230 9.14 -15.42 4.92
C GLY A 230 7.87 -15.05 4.14
N SER A 231 7.93 -14.07 3.23
CA SER A 231 6.86 -13.81 2.25
C SER A 231 6.80 -14.92 1.20
N ALA A 232 5.60 -15.20 0.68
CA ALA A 232 5.47 -15.97 -0.56
C ALA A 232 6.18 -15.24 -1.71
N ASP A 233 6.73 -15.99 -2.66
CA ASP A 233 7.40 -15.43 -3.84
C ASP A 233 6.38 -14.75 -4.75
N ARG A 234 6.36 -13.42 -4.73
CA ARG A 234 5.43 -12.57 -5.50
C ARG A 234 6.18 -11.44 -6.18
N PRO A 235 5.76 -11.03 -7.38
CA PRO A 235 6.28 -9.82 -8.01
C PRO A 235 5.90 -8.58 -7.21
N ILE A 236 6.78 -7.58 -7.26
CA ILE A 236 6.59 -6.26 -6.67
C ILE A 236 6.26 -5.25 -7.76
N LEU A 237 5.21 -4.46 -7.57
CA LEU A 237 4.93 -3.26 -8.37
C LEU A 237 5.15 -2.03 -7.49
N ILE A 238 6.04 -1.13 -7.91
CA ILE A 238 6.17 0.16 -7.25
C ILE A 238 4.96 1.02 -7.63
N GLY A 239 4.11 1.32 -6.66
CA GLY A 239 2.88 2.08 -6.84
C GLY A 239 3.12 3.58 -7.03
N GLU A 240 4.14 4.11 -6.36
CA GLU A 240 4.54 5.52 -6.42
C GLU A 240 6.04 5.67 -6.23
N TYR A 241 6.64 6.52 -7.04
CA TYR A 241 7.96 7.13 -6.86
C TYR A 241 7.99 8.45 -7.65
N HIS A 242 8.83 9.40 -7.22
CA HIS A 242 9.16 10.61 -7.99
C HIS A 242 10.42 11.30 -7.47
N PHE A 243 10.86 12.31 -8.21
CA PHE A 243 11.93 13.22 -7.83
C PHE A 243 11.47 14.66 -8.04
N THR A 244 11.80 15.54 -7.11
CA THR A 244 11.23 16.90 -7.03
C THR A 244 12.24 17.97 -7.45
N PRO A 245 12.09 18.55 -8.65
CA PRO A 245 12.87 19.69 -9.09
C PRO A 245 12.41 20.98 -8.39
N GLN A 246 13.27 21.99 -8.38
CA GLN A 246 13.01 23.29 -7.71
C GLN A 246 13.30 24.48 -8.63
N ASP A 247 13.55 24.23 -9.93
CA ASP A 247 14.00 25.21 -10.91
C ASP A 247 12.89 25.65 -11.89
N ARG A 248 11.64 25.25 -11.65
CA ARG A 248 10.50 25.46 -12.58
C ARG A 248 9.25 26.12 -11.97
N GLY A 249 9.36 26.76 -10.81
CA GLY A 249 8.29 27.65 -10.29
C GLY A 249 7.31 27.01 -9.28
N THR A 250 7.55 25.77 -8.88
CA THR A 250 6.97 25.15 -7.67
C THR A 250 7.96 25.24 -6.51
N PHE A 251 7.49 25.48 -5.28
CA PHE A 251 8.35 25.76 -4.13
C PHE A 251 8.51 24.57 -3.18
N GLY A 252 7.55 23.64 -3.19
CA GLY A 252 7.53 22.47 -2.31
C GLY A 252 8.55 21.42 -2.67
N ILE A 253 9.09 20.74 -1.65
CA ILE A 253 9.81 19.48 -1.79
C ILE A 253 8.92 18.36 -1.29
N THR A 254 8.31 17.60 -2.21
CA THR A 254 7.60 16.37 -1.87
C THR A 254 8.58 15.21 -1.96
N MET A 255 8.75 14.45 -0.88
CA MET A 255 9.62 13.27 -0.78
C MET A 255 11.10 13.52 -1.14
N ILE A 256 11.52 13.33 -2.40
CA ILE A 256 12.94 13.27 -2.80
C ILE A 256 13.34 14.51 -3.61
N PRO A 257 14.20 15.41 -3.09
CA PRO A 257 14.65 16.57 -3.85
C PRO A 257 15.64 16.19 -4.96
N SER A 258 15.37 16.59 -6.20
CA SER A 258 16.37 16.57 -7.28
C SER A 258 17.08 17.92 -7.46
N GLY A 259 16.48 19.01 -7.00
CA GLY A 259 16.98 20.37 -7.15
C GLY A 259 16.74 20.95 -8.55
N THR A 260 17.06 20.21 -9.61
CA THR A 260 16.83 20.64 -11.01
C THR A 260 16.03 19.62 -11.82
N SER A 261 15.41 20.08 -12.90
CA SER A 261 14.70 19.25 -13.88
C SER A 261 15.64 18.26 -14.59
N GLU A 262 16.89 18.68 -14.81
CA GLU A 262 17.94 17.83 -15.37
C GLU A 262 18.26 16.65 -14.44
N LYS A 263 18.47 16.95 -13.15
CA LYS A 263 18.70 15.90 -12.13
C LYS A 263 17.48 15.02 -11.92
N GLN A 264 16.26 15.56 -12.03
CA GLN A 264 15.03 14.75 -12.00
C GLN A 264 15.06 13.68 -13.09
N SER A 265 15.46 14.07 -14.31
CA SER A 265 15.57 13.17 -15.45
C SER A 265 16.72 12.15 -15.28
N GLU A 266 17.85 12.57 -14.71
CA GLU A 266 18.97 11.68 -14.35
C GLU A 266 18.53 10.61 -13.34
N TYR A 267 17.94 11.02 -12.22
CA TYR A 267 17.49 10.11 -11.16
C TYR A 267 16.38 9.18 -11.62
N THR A 268 15.46 9.68 -12.45
CA THR A 268 14.41 8.84 -13.07
C THR A 268 15.02 7.73 -13.91
N ARG A 269 16.04 8.03 -14.71
CA ARG A 269 16.74 7.04 -15.55
C ARG A 269 17.43 5.97 -14.70
N GLU A 270 18.12 6.37 -13.64
CA GLU A 270 18.83 5.46 -12.75
C GLU A 270 17.89 4.59 -11.92
N PHE A 271 16.77 5.15 -11.45
CA PHE A 271 15.73 4.40 -10.76
C PHE A 271 15.12 3.32 -11.67
N LEU A 272 14.75 3.69 -12.90
CA LEU A 272 14.20 2.76 -13.90
C LEU A 272 15.15 1.61 -14.22
N LYS A 273 16.46 1.88 -14.38
CA LYS A 273 17.48 0.83 -14.53
C LYS A 273 17.56 -0.05 -13.30
N SER A 274 17.60 0.52 -12.10
CA SER A 274 17.65 -0.26 -10.86
C SER A 274 16.44 -1.21 -10.73
N ALA A 275 15.26 -0.77 -11.14
CA ALA A 275 14.04 -1.57 -11.17
C ALA A 275 14.13 -2.71 -12.20
N ALA A 276 14.59 -2.42 -13.43
CA ALA A 276 14.73 -3.45 -14.47
C ALA A 276 15.73 -4.55 -14.09
N HIS A 277 16.76 -4.23 -13.31
CA HIS A 277 17.76 -5.19 -12.84
C HIS A 277 17.37 -5.91 -11.53
N ASN A 278 16.29 -5.51 -10.87
CA ASN A 278 15.80 -6.21 -9.68
C ASN A 278 14.91 -7.39 -10.08
N PRO A 279 15.26 -8.66 -9.77
CA PRO A 279 14.45 -9.81 -10.17
C PRO A 279 13.03 -9.82 -9.58
N GLY A 280 12.83 -9.25 -8.39
CA GLY A 280 11.53 -9.19 -7.73
C GLY A 280 10.61 -8.09 -8.22
N VAL A 281 11.12 -7.07 -8.93
CA VAL A 281 10.30 -5.94 -9.41
C VAL A 281 9.76 -6.21 -10.81
N ALA A 282 8.44 -6.09 -10.96
CA ALA A 282 7.73 -6.29 -12.22
C ALA A 282 7.34 -4.99 -12.93
N GLY A 283 7.33 -3.87 -12.22
CA GLY A 283 7.01 -2.56 -12.79
C GLY A 283 7.14 -1.44 -11.78
N VAL A 284 7.10 -0.21 -12.27
CA VAL A 284 7.09 1.01 -11.46
C VAL A 284 6.11 2.02 -12.04
N VAL A 285 5.47 2.79 -11.17
CA VAL A 285 4.48 3.80 -11.51
C VAL A 285 4.93 5.14 -10.94
N TRP A 286 5.02 6.14 -11.83
CA TRP A 286 5.37 7.51 -11.45
C TRP A 286 4.19 8.21 -10.78
N PHE A 287 4.46 8.89 -9.68
CA PHE A 287 3.52 9.81 -9.04
C PHE A 287 3.95 11.25 -9.35
N GLU A 288 3.28 12.01 -10.23
CA GLU A 288 1.95 11.80 -10.80
C GLU A 288 1.85 12.41 -12.21
N TRP A 289 0.63 12.45 -12.78
CA TRP A 289 0.42 12.93 -14.15
C TRP A 289 0.71 14.43 -14.31
N THR A 290 0.18 15.27 -13.42
CA THR A 290 0.26 16.74 -13.49
C THR A 290 1.03 17.29 -12.30
N ASP A 291 1.76 18.38 -12.48
CA ASP A 291 2.36 19.11 -11.36
C ASP A 291 1.32 19.44 -10.29
N LEU A 292 1.75 19.46 -9.03
CA LEU A 292 0.92 20.02 -7.97
C LEU A 292 0.87 21.55 -8.12
N SER A 293 -0.26 22.13 -7.75
CA SER A 293 -0.41 23.59 -7.75
C SER A 293 0.67 24.23 -6.86
N ALA A 294 1.29 25.31 -7.34
CA ALA A 294 2.23 26.12 -6.55
C ALA A 294 1.59 26.75 -5.29
N THR A 295 0.26 26.77 -5.20
CA THR A 295 -0.47 27.21 -4.00
C THR A 295 -0.86 26.06 -3.07
N GLY A 296 -0.41 24.84 -3.36
CA GLY A 296 -0.70 23.64 -2.59
C GLY A 296 -2.00 22.95 -2.94
N ARG A 297 -1.98 21.62 -2.80
CA ARG A 297 -3.13 20.71 -2.74
C ARG A 297 -3.80 20.79 -1.35
N TYR A 298 -4.92 20.08 -1.16
CA TYR A 298 -5.66 20.03 0.12
C TYR A 298 -4.79 19.66 1.34
N ASP A 299 -3.70 18.91 1.13
CA ASP A 299 -2.73 18.48 2.14
C ASP A 299 -1.44 19.32 2.14
N ARG A 300 -1.44 20.46 1.43
CA ARG A 300 -0.35 21.43 1.32
C ARG A 300 0.83 21.00 0.45
N ALA A 301 0.75 19.86 -0.25
CA ALA A 301 1.77 19.47 -1.21
C ALA A 301 1.75 20.40 -2.45
N ASP A 302 2.91 20.92 -2.86
CA ASP A 302 3.06 22.01 -3.84
C ASP A 302 4.32 21.84 -4.74
N SER A 303 4.59 20.61 -5.18
CA SER A 303 5.78 20.24 -5.96
C SER A 303 5.55 20.00 -7.45
N GLY A 304 6.55 20.36 -8.28
CA GLY A 304 6.57 20.16 -9.73
C GLY A 304 7.00 18.76 -10.13
N ILE A 305 6.21 17.76 -9.71
CA ILE A 305 6.50 16.33 -9.88
C ILE A 305 5.70 15.68 -11.02
N GLY A 306 4.93 16.46 -11.78
CA GLY A 306 4.13 15.97 -12.90
C GLY A 306 4.97 15.49 -14.08
N ILE A 307 4.35 14.70 -14.95
CA ILE A 307 4.85 14.48 -16.32
C ILE A 307 4.53 15.69 -17.20
N ILE A 308 3.44 16.38 -16.89
CA ILE A 308 3.03 17.66 -17.49
C ILE A 308 2.91 18.74 -16.40
N ASP A 309 3.09 19.99 -16.79
CA ASP A 309 2.86 21.13 -15.90
C ASP A 309 1.37 21.49 -15.77
N MET A 310 1.08 22.46 -14.89
CA MET A 310 -0.27 22.99 -14.66
C MET A 310 -0.93 23.61 -15.90
N ALA A 311 -0.16 23.95 -16.93
CA ALA A 311 -0.63 24.48 -18.21
C ALA A 311 -0.77 23.39 -19.29
N ASP A 312 -0.73 22.11 -18.90
CA ASP A 312 -0.82 20.95 -19.79
C ASP A 312 0.36 20.85 -20.79
N THR A 313 1.50 21.46 -20.42
CA THR A 313 2.74 21.41 -21.20
C THR A 313 3.63 20.27 -20.71
N PRO A 314 4.12 19.39 -21.59
CA PRO A 314 5.03 18.32 -21.18
C PRO A 314 6.34 18.84 -20.60
N HIS A 315 6.80 18.20 -19.51
CA HIS A 315 8.19 18.29 -19.07
C HIS A 315 9.05 17.46 -20.03
N TYR A 316 9.44 18.07 -21.15
CA TYR A 316 10.01 17.36 -22.31
C TYR A 316 11.20 16.46 -22.00
N GLU A 317 12.10 16.88 -21.10
CA GLU A 317 13.27 16.09 -20.70
C GLU A 317 12.90 14.83 -19.91
N LEU A 318 11.93 14.95 -19.00
CA LEU A 318 11.39 13.84 -18.24
C LEU A 318 10.63 12.88 -19.16
N VAL A 319 9.79 13.40 -20.06
CA VAL A 319 9.08 12.63 -21.08
C VAL A 319 10.04 11.88 -22.01
N GLU A 320 11.11 12.53 -22.46
CA GLU A 320 12.13 11.89 -23.29
C GLU A 320 12.85 10.78 -22.51
N THR A 321 13.10 10.98 -21.22
CA THR A 321 13.67 9.94 -20.34
C THR A 321 12.78 8.71 -20.27
N PHE A 322 11.47 8.87 -20.04
CA PHE A 322 10.52 7.75 -20.06
C PHE A 322 10.44 7.08 -21.43
N ARG A 323 10.30 7.85 -22.51
CA ARG A 323 10.23 7.33 -23.89
C ARG A 323 11.47 6.49 -24.22
N ASN A 324 12.66 7.03 -23.97
CA ASN A 324 13.91 6.39 -24.31
C ASN A 324 14.10 5.08 -23.53
N PHE A 325 13.83 5.10 -22.22
CA PHE A 325 13.89 3.88 -21.41
C PHE A 325 12.87 2.84 -21.87
N SER A 326 11.62 3.26 -22.09
CA SER A 326 10.52 2.36 -22.45
C SER A 326 10.74 1.66 -23.79
N SER A 327 11.37 2.35 -24.75
CA SER A 327 11.71 1.75 -26.04
C SER A 327 12.68 0.56 -25.94
N GLY A 328 13.51 0.51 -24.89
CA GLY A 328 14.47 -0.55 -24.62
C GLY A 328 14.14 -1.45 -23.41
N MET A 329 13.06 -1.17 -22.66
CA MET A 329 12.85 -1.73 -21.31
C MET A 329 12.86 -3.26 -21.29
N TYR A 330 12.26 -3.91 -22.29
CA TYR A 330 12.19 -5.38 -22.34
C TYR A 330 13.57 -5.98 -22.60
N LYS A 331 14.36 -5.36 -23.47
CA LYS A 331 15.74 -5.78 -23.73
C LYS A 331 16.60 -5.58 -22.48
N GLU A 332 16.44 -4.46 -21.79
CA GLU A 332 17.13 -4.16 -20.54
C GLU A 332 16.83 -5.24 -19.49
N ARG A 333 15.54 -5.52 -19.25
CA ARG A 333 15.09 -6.54 -18.29
C ARG A 333 15.60 -7.94 -18.65
N LEU A 334 15.42 -8.37 -19.89
CA LEU A 334 15.78 -9.74 -20.33
C LEU A 334 17.30 -9.98 -20.41
N ASN A 335 18.10 -8.93 -20.58
CA ASN A 335 19.57 -9.03 -20.59
C ASN A 335 20.22 -8.71 -19.24
N SER A 336 19.45 -8.18 -18.28
CA SER A 336 19.96 -7.86 -16.96
C SER A 336 20.59 -9.11 -16.32
N LYS A 337 21.86 -8.99 -15.89
CA LYS A 337 22.52 -9.97 -15.04
C LYS A 337 22.42 -9.44 -13.63
N SER A 338 21.97 -10.26 -12.67
CA SER A 338 21.82 -9.86 -11.27
C SER A 338 23.07 -9.15 -10.76
N GLY A 339 22.93 -7.90 -10.28
CA GLY A 339 24.04 -7.12 -9.73
C GLY A 339 24.15 -5.67 -10.21
N TYR A 340 23.02 -4.95 -10.37
CA TYR A 340 23.10 -3.49 -10.51
C TYR A 340 23.70 -2.90 -9.23
N GLY A 341 24.70 -2.03 -9.37
CA GLY A 341 25.41 -1.45 -8.24
C GLY A 341 24.44 -0.73 -7.28
N LYS A 342 24.80 -0.70 -5.99
CA LYS A 342 24.17 0.20 -5.02
C LYS A 342 24.47 1.62 -5.50
N GLY A 343 23.53 2.25 -6.21
CA GLY A 343 23.63 3.64 -6.62
C GLY A 343 23.62 4.58 -5.40
N ALA A 344 23.32 5.86 -5.61
CA ALA A 344 23.12 6.78 -4.49
C ALA A 344 22.08 6.19 -3.50
N THR A 345 22.45 6.10 -2.22
CA THR A 345 21.64 5.52 -1.14
C THR A 345 21.09 6.57 -0.17
N ASP A 346 21.23 7.85 -0.50
CA ASP A 346 20.90 8.95 0.40
C ASP A 346 19.42 9.32 0.30
N ASP A 347 18.57 8.33 0.54
CA ASP A 347 17.16 8.32 0.16
C ASP A 347 16.30 9.27 1.03
N ARG A 348 16.84 9.85 2.10
CA ARG A 348 16.11 10.71 3.06
C ARG A 348 17.00 11.72 3.79
N ASN A 349 17.73 12.59 3.07
CA ASN A 349 18.32 13.78 3.70
C ASN A 349 17.27 14.88 3.89
N TRP A 350 16.43 14.72 4.92
CA TRP A 350 15.66 15.80 5.53
C TRP A 350 16.43 16.40 6.72
N ASN A 351 17.66 16.86 6.49
CA ASN A 351 18.40 17.65 7.49
C ASN A 351 18.29 19.14 7.20
#